data_AF-A0A542SYI6-F1
#
_entry.id   AF-A0A542SYI6-F1
#
_cell.length_a   1.000
_cell.length_b   1.000
_cell.length_c   1.000
_cell.angle_alpha   90.00
_cell.angle_beta   90.00
_cell.angle_gamma   90.00
#
_symmetry.space_group_name_H-M   'P 1'
#
loop_
_entity.id
_entity.type
_entity.pdbx_description
1 polymer ?
#
loop_
_entity_poly.entity_id
_entity_poly.type
_entity_poly.pdbx_seq_one_letter_code
_entity_poly.pdbx_strand_id
1 'polypeptide(L)'
;MTAGRRTATCLPLCVDLPPLPVRPGGPGCRSGPAQWFAALCPGYPHRVTSPTSQQLYRFLEDRFACAQACTECARACAVRASLVDPDGTERHERVRRLGIMCAEVCDATCHVLCEESRQDEDEIRVRLEWCRSVCLECARTFDEQPGAESAAAACRTCADACSEFLRSLA
;
A
#
# COMPACT_ATOMS: atom_id res chain seq x y z
N MET A 1 4.46 3.00 61.18
CA MET A 1 4.17 4.34 60.59
C MET A 1 4.80 4.33 59.20
N THR A 2 4.15 4.41 58.05
CA THR A 2 2.77 4.68 57.64
C THR A 2 2.64 4.15 56.20
N ALA A 3 1.53 3.47 55.92
CA ALA A 3 1.16 3.01 54.59
C ALA A 3 0.88 4.20 53.65
N GLY A 4 1.37 4.14 52.40
CA GLY A 4 1.10 5.14 51.36
C GLY A 4 0.57 4.48 50.10
N ARG A 5 -0.75 4.26 50.06
CA ARG A 5 -1.51 3.86 48.87
C ARG A 5 -1.39 4.96 47.81
N ARG A 6 -1.05 4.62 46.57
CA ARG A 6 -1.34 5.48 45.41
C ARG A 6 -2.47 4.85 44.62
N THR A 7 -3.65 5.40 44.84
CA THR A 7 -4.88 5.13 44.13
C THR A 7 -4.77 5.60 42.68
N ALA A 8 -5.06 4.70 41.76
CA ALA A 8 -5.34 5.02 40.36
C ALA A 8 -6.47 6.05 40.32
N THR A 9 -6.19 7.23 39.78
CA THR A 9 -7.22 8.24 39.52
C THR A 9 -7.73 7.99 38.11
N CYS A 10 -8.80 7.21 38.00
CA CYS A 10 -9.60 7.15 36.77
C CYS A 10 -10.25 8.52 36.58
N LEU A 11 -9.86 9.23 35.51
CA LEU A 11 -10.60 10.38 35.03
C LEU A 11 -12.02 9.94 34.61
N PRO A 12 -13.09 10.62 35.06
CA PRO A 12 -14.44 10.40 34.57
C PRO A 12 -14.68 11.31 33.35
N LEU A 13 -14.59 10.75 32.15
CA LEU A 13 -14.93 11.45 30.90
C LEU A 13 -15.70 10.49 29.98
N CYS A 14 -16.79 9.93 30.50
CA CYS A 14 -17.74 9.10 29.74
C CYS A 14 -19.20 9.31 30.21
N VAL A 15 -19.60 10.55 30.51
CA VAL A 15 -21.03 10.87 30.69
C VAL A 15 -21.34 11.97 29.68
N ASP A 16 -22.45 11.79 28.96
CA ASP A 16 -23.01 12.65 27.90
C ASP A 16 -22.61 12.35 26.45
N LEU A 17 -22.89 11.11 26.00
CA LEU A 17 -23.22 10.85 24.59
C LEU A 17 -24.70 10.46 24.49
N PRO A 18 -25.50 11.08 23.60
CA PRO A 18 -26.89 10.68 23.39
C PRO A 18 -26.98 9.27 22.79
N PRO A 19 -28.03 8.48 23.12
CA PRO A 19 -28.19 7.13 22.60
C PRO A 19 -28.43 7.17 21.08
N LEU A 20 -27.60 6.44 20.34
CA LEU A 20 -27.79 6.21 18.91
C LEU A 20 -29.09 5.40 18.67
N PRO A 21 -29.84 5.67 17.59
CA PRO A 21 -31.05 4.93 17.28
C PRO A 21 -30.74 3.47 16.97
N VAL A 22 -31.40 2.57 17.72
CA VAL A 22 -31.41 1.12 17.50
C VAL A 22 -32.05 0.85 16.14
N ARG A 23 -31.28 0.30 15.19
CA ARG A 23 -31.83 -0.12 13.89
C ARG A 23 -32.75 -1.33 14.08
N PRO A 24 -33.93 -1.36 13.42
CA PRO A 24 -34.84 -2.50 13.52
C PRO A 24 -34.19 -3.76 12.93
N GLY A 25 -34.45 -4.88 13.61
CA GLY A 25 -33.78 -6.17 13.40
C GLY A 25 -33.76 -6.66 11.96
N GLY A 26 -32.55 -7.01 11.50
CA GLY A 26 -32.38 -7.95 10.39
C GLY A 26 -32.83 -9.36 10.80
N PRO A 27 -33.25 -10.22 9.86
CA PRO A 27 -33.71 -11.57 10.17
C PRO A 27 -32.57 -12.35 10.82
N GLY A 28 -32.78 -12.75 12.07
CA GLY A 28 -31.78 -13.45 12.87
C GLY A 28 -31.41 -14.80 12.28
N CYS A 29 -30.12 -14.99 12.00
CA CYS A 29 -29.54 -16.33 11.88
C CYS A 29 -29.58 -16.98 13.27
N ARG A 30 -30.59 -17.80 13.53
CA ARG A 30 -30.62 -18.68 14.70
C ARG A 30 -29.47 -19.67 14.57
N SER A 31 -28.51 -19.61 15.48
CA SER A 31 -27.45 -20.59 15.64
C SER A 31 -28.03 -21.85 16.30
N GLY A 32 -28.44 -22.82 15.50
CA GLY A 32 -28.61 -24.22 15.91
C GLY A 32 -27.39 -25.04 15.48
N PRO A 33 -26.97 -26.05 16.25
CA PRO A 33 -25.79 -26.83 15.90
C PRO A 33 -26.14 -27.88 14.84
N ALA A 34 -25.16 -28.14 13.97
CA ALA A 34 -25.08 -29.24 13.01
C ALA A 34 -26.10 -29.24 11.85
N GLN A 35 -25.67 -28.74 10.68
CA GLN A 35 -25.60 -29.54 9.44
C GLN A 35 -25.18 -28.65 8.26
N TRP A 36 -23.93 -28.86 7.85
CA TRP A 36 -23.14 -28.13 6.88
C TRP A 36 -23.40 -28.62 5.44
N PHE A 37 -24.66 -28.78 5.05
CA PHE A 37 -25.00 -29.04 3.66
C PHE A 37 -26.27 -28.32 3.22
N ALA A 38 -26.11 -27.58 2.12
CA ALA A 38 -27.13 -27.05 1.22
C ALA A 38 -28.07 -25.94 1.75
N ALA A 39 -27.60 -24.70 1.62
CA ALA A 39 -28.45 -23.60 1.18
C ALA A 39 -27.68 -22.78 0.14
N LEU A 40 -27.84 -23.14 -1.15
CA LEU A 40 -27.50 -22.25 -2.24
C LEU A 40 -28.42 -21.02 -2.13
N CYS A 41 -27.85 -19.87 -1.78
CA CYS A 41 -28.52 -18.59 -2.01
C CYS A 41 -28.49 -18.30 -3.52
N PRO A 42 -29.64 -18.22 -4.21
CA PRO A 42 -29.69 -17.78 -5.60
C PRO A 42 -29.62 -16.25 -5.60
N GLY A 43 -28.45 -15.71 -5.92
CA GLY A 43 -28.26 -14.26 -5.92
C GLY A 43 -26.91 -13.82 -6.45
N TYR A 44 -26.47 -14.37 -7.58
CA TYR A 44 -25.46 -13.66 -8.37
C TYR A 44 -26.21 -12.64 -9.25
N PRO A 45 -26.03 -11.32 -9.07
CA PRO A 45 -26.66 -10.35 -9.94
C PRO A 45 -26.25 -10.61 -11.39
N HIS A 46 -27.25 -10.70 -12.26
CA HIS A 46 -27.06 -10.86 -13.69
C HIS A 46 -26.39 -9.58 -14.25
N ARG A 47 -25.29 -9.77 -14.99
CA ARG A 47 -24.45 -8.77 -15.69
C ARG A 47 -23.39 -8.06 -14.86
N VAL A 48 -22.47 -8.84 -14.28
CA VAL A 48 -21.06 -8.46 -14.36
C VAL A 48 -20.49 -9.32 -15.47
N THR A 49 -19.99 -8.71 -16.54
CA THR A 49 -19.18 -9.43 -17.53
C THR A 49 -17.91 -9.83 -16.79
N SER A 50 -17.86 -11.03 -16.22
CA SER A 50 -16.65 -11.52 -15.58
C SER A 50 -15.51 -11.48 -16.61
N PRO A 51 -14.33 -10.94 -16.25
CA PRO A 51 -13.20 -10.94 -17.17
C PRO A 51 -12.94 -12.36 -17.64
N THR A 52 -12.56 -12.52 -18.91
CA THR A 52 -12.08 -13.81 -19.39
C THR A 52 -10.87 -14.23 -18.56
N SER A 53 -10.65 -15.53 -18.37
CA SER A 53 -9.49 -16.03 -17.61
C SER A 53 -8.17 -15.44 -18.12
N GLN A 54 -8.05 -15.23 -19.44
CA GLN A 54 -6.85 -14.63 -20.05
C GLN A 54 -6.67 -13.14 -19.74
N GLN A 55 -7.75 -12.37 -19.54
CA GLN A 55 -7.65 -10.97 -19.09
C GLN A 55 -7.26 -10.90 -17.62
N LEU A 56 -7.79 -11.81 -16.79
CA LEU A 56 -7.44 -11.90 -15.38
C LEU A 56 -5.97 -12.27 -15.19
N TYR A 57 -5.45 -13.25 -15.94
CA TYR A 57 -4.04 -13.62 -15.85
C TYR A 57 -3.11 -12.47 -16.23
N ARG A 58 -3.41 -11.75 -17.33
CA ARG A 58 -2.62 -10.58 -17.74
C ARG A 58 -2.63 -9.48 -16.68
N PHE A 59 -3.80 -9.17 -16.12
CA PHE A 59 -3.90 -8.21 -15.02
C PHE A 59 -3.05 -8.61 -13.82
N LEU A 60 -3.06 -9.89 -13.44
CA LEU A 60 -2.26 -10.39 -12.32
C LEU A 60 -0.76 -10.34 -12.65
N GLU A 61 -0.35 -10.74 -13.87
CA GLU A 61 1.03 -10.66 -14.34
C GLU A 61 1.56 -9.22 -14.30
N ASP A 62 0.79 -8.25 -14.83
CA ASP A 62 1.14 -6.82 -14.81
C ASP A 62 1.24 -6.28 -13.38
N ARG A 63 0.30 -6.69 -12.51
CA ARG A 63 0.31 -6.32 -11.08
C ARG A 63 1.55 -6.86 -10.36
N PHE A 64 1.89 -8.13 -10.58
CA PHE A 64 3.08 -8.76 -9.98
C PHE A 64 4.37 -8.14 -10.50
N ALA A 65 4.46 -7.86 -11.80
CA ALA A 65 5.61 -7.19 -12.39
C ALA A 65 5.84 -5.80 -11.75
N CYS A 66 4.77 -5.03 -11.57
CA CYS A 66 4.83 -3.73 -10.89
C CYS A 66 5.26 -3.85 -9.42
N ALA A 67 4.68 -4.80 -8.67
CA ALA A 67 5.05 -5.05 -7.28
C ALA A 67 6.52 -5.47 -7.12
N GLN A 68 7.02 -6.34 -8.01
CA GLN A 68 8.42 -6.75 -8.01
C GLN A 68 9.36 -5.57 -8.28
N ALA A 69 9.07 -4.76 -9.30
CA ALA A 69 9.86 -3.58 -9.61
C ALA A 69 9.87 -2.57 -8.45
N CYS A 70 8.73 -2.39 -7.76
CA CYS A 70 8.66 -1.58 -6.54
C CYS A 70 9.55 -2.12 -5.42
N THR A 71 9.55 -3.43 -5.18
CA THR A 71 10.42 -4.07 -4.17
C THR A 71 11.90 -3.84 -4.46
N GLU A 72 12.30 -4.06 -5.71
CA GLU A 72 13.68 -3.88 -6.16
C GLU A 72 14.13 -2.42 -6.05
N CYS A 73 13.28 -1.49 -6.47
CA CYS A 73 13.52 -0.06 -6.36
C CYS A 73 13.62 0.40 -4.91
N ALA A 74 12.72 -0.08 -4.04
CA ALA A 74 12.72 0.26 -2.62
C ALA A 74 14.06 -0.11 -1.97
N ARG A 75 14.52 -1.34 -2.20
CA ARG A 75 15.80 -1.83 -1.72
C ARG A 75 16.98 -1.03 -2.28
N ALA A 76 17.01 -0.77 -3.58
CA ALA A 76 18.09 -0.03 -4.21
C ALA A 76 18.20 1.41 -3.67
N CYS A 77 17.06 2.08 -3.48
CA CYS A 77 17.00 3.43 -2.92
C CYS A 77 17.43 3.47 -1.45
N ALA A 78 16.99 2.50 -0.64
CA ALA A 78 17.39 2.39 0.77
C ALA A 78 18.92 2.18 0.91
N VAL A 79 19.49 1.29 0.09
CA VAL A 79 20.96 1.07 0.06
C VAL A 79 21.67 2.34 -0.40
N ARG A 80 21.18 3.02 -1.45
CA ARG A 80 21.81 4.25 -1.92
C ARG A 80 21.78 5.35 -0.85
N ALA A 81 20.67 5.49 -0.14
CA ALA A 81 20.52 6.48 0.91
C ALA A 81 21.44 6.20 2.12
N SER A 82 21.70 4.93 2.45
CA SER A 82 22.60 4.57 3.55
C SER A 82 24.08 4.80 3.24
N LEU A 83 24.46 4.84 1.96
CA LEU A 83 25.81 5.14 1.50
C LEU A 83 26.11 6.65 1.40
N VAL A 84 25.10 7.51 1.52
CA VAL A 84 25.28 8.96 1.46
C VAL A 84 25.64 9.49 2.85
N ASP A 85 26.71 10.27 2.91
CA ASP A 85 27.22 10.91 4.13
C ASP A 85 26.13 11.79 4.79
N PRO A 86 25.71 11.49 6.04
CA PRO A 86 24.68 12.25 6.74
C PRO A 86 25.12 13.66 7.15
N ASP A 87 26.42 13.91 7.29
CA ASP A 87 27.00 15.23 7.61
C ASP A 87 27.52 15.94 6.33
N GLY A 88 27.07 15.44 5.16
CA GLY A 88 27.51 15.91 3.85
C GLY A 88 26.96 17.27 3.44
N THR A 89 27.21 17.64 2.19
CA THR A 89 26.67 18.87 1.59
C THR A 89 25.14 18.84 1.50
N GLU A 90 24.49 20.00 1.36
CA GLU A 90 23.05 20.12 1.05
C GLU A 90 22.60 19.20 -0.12
N ARG A 91 23.48 19.00 -1.11
CA ARG A 91 23.23 18.09 -2.23
C ARG A 91 23.18 16.63 -1.78
N HIS A 92 24.09 16.21 -0.90
CA HIS A 92 24.07 14.87 -0.30
C HIS A 92 22.81 14.68 0.55
N GLU A 93 22.47 15.67 1.37
CA GLU A 93 21.25 15.59 2.18
C GLU A 93 20.00 15.44 1.30
N ARG A 94 19.89 16.20 0.21
CA ARG A 94 18.79 16.06 -0.75
C ARG A 94 18.71 14.65 -1.35
N VAL A 95 19.84 14.12 -1.83
CA VAL A 95 19.91 12.77 -2.41
C VAL A 95 19.47 11.72 -1.39
N ARG A 96 19.92 11.86 -0.14
CA ARG A 96 19.57 10.92 0.95
C ARG A 96 18.08 10.99 1.28
N ARG A 97 17.52 12.18 1.46
CA ARG A 97 16.09 12.38 1.77
C ARG A 97 15.21 11.85 0.65
N LEU A 98 15.55 12.12 -0.61
CA LEU A 98 14.79 11.63 -1.75
C LEU A 98 14.91 10.11 -1.92
N GLY A 99 16.09 9.53 -1.66
CA GLY A 99 16.28 8.08 -1.64
C GLY A 99 15.44 7.38 -0.57
N ILE A 100 15.36 7.94 0.64
CA ILE A 100 14.50 7.42 1.71
C ILE A 100 13.02 7.50 1.30
N MET A 101 12.59 8.67 0.80
CA MET A 101 11.21 8.86 0.33
C MET A 101 10.83 7.87 -0.77
N CYS A 102 11.70 7.69 -1.77
CA CYS A 102 11.46 6.73 -2.84
C CYS A 102 11.40 5.30 -2.32
N ALA A 103 12.24 4.95 -1.33
CA ALA A 103 12.20 3.64 -0.72
C ALA A 103 10.85 3.36 -0.03
N GLU A 104 10.37 4.29 0.79
CA GLU A 104 9.11 4.16 1.52
C GLU A 104 7.90 4.12 0.58
N VAL A 105 7.86 4.97 -0.44
CA VAL A 105 6.76 5.01 -1.40
C VAL A 105 6.69 3.70 -2.20
N CYS A 106 7.83 3.19 -2.67
CA CYS A 106 7.88 1.93 -3.40
C CYS A 106 7.52 0.73 -2.51
N ASP A 107 7.98 0.70 -1.26
CA ASP A 107 7.66 -0.36 -0.30
C ASP A 107 6.14 -0.41 0.00
N ALA A 108 5.55 0.75 0.33
CA ALA A 108 4.12 0.88 0.55
C ALA A 108 3.29 0.50 -0.69
N THR A 109 3.77 0.88 -1.89
CA THR A 109 3.11 0.53 -3.15
C THR A 109 3.14 -0.98 -3.40
N CYS A 110 4.28 -1.64 -3.19
CA CYS A 110 4.38 -3.09 -3.33
C CYS A 110 3.40 -3.81 -2.39
N HIS A 111 3.31 -3.38 -1.13
CA HIS A 111 2.41 -3.99 -0.15
C HIS A 111 0.94 -3.94 -0.59
N VAL A 112 0.51 -2.79 -1.10
CA VAL A 112 -0.84 -2.56 -1.62
C VAL A 112 -1.11 -3.45 -2.84
N LEU A 113 -0.17 -3.52 -3.78
CA LEU A 113 -0.31 -4.33 -4.99
C LEU A 113 -0.36 -5.83 -4.70
N CYS A 114 0.26 -6.29 -3.61
CA CYS A 114 0.25 -7.68 -3.19
C CYS A 114 -0.99 -8.08 -2.39
N GLU A 115 -1.80 -7.13 -1.93
CA GLU A 115 -2.99 -7.44 -1.14
C GLU A 115 -4.09 -8.10 -2.01
N GLU A 116 -4.75 -9.14 -1.47
CA GLU A 116 -5.80 -9.91 -2.16
C GLU A 116 -7.21 -9.27 -2.05
N SER A 117 -7.37 -8.22 -1.24
CA SER A 117 -8.67 -7.58 -1.01
C SER A 117 -9.17 -6.83 -2.27
N ARG A 118 -10.48 -6.57 -2.36
CA ARG A 118 -11.07 -5.73 -3.41
C ARG A 118 -10.56 -4.29 -3.24
N GLN A 119 -9.39 -4.03 -3.78
CA GLN A 119 -8.75 -2.72 -3.79
C GLN A 119 -9.57 -1.77 -4.66
N ASP A 120 -9.67 -0.52 -4.23
CA ASP A 120 -10.24 0.55 -5.04
C ASP A 120 -9.26 0.89 -6.18
N GLU A 121 -9.68 0.67 -7.43
CA GLU A 121 -8.84 0.94 -8.60
C GLU A 121 -8.45 2.42 -8.71
N ASP A 122 -9.28 3.34 -8.20
CA ASP A 122 -8.96 4.77 -8.17
C ASP A 122 -7.89 5.07 -7.12
N GLU A 123 -7.92 4.40 -5.97
CA GLU A 123 -6.84 4.51 -4.97
C GLU A 123 -5.52 3.95 -5.51
N ILE A 124 -5.57 2.78 -6.18
CA ILE A 124 -4.40 2.19 -6.83
C ILE A 124 -3.83 3.16 -7.87
N ARG A 125 -4.68 3.77 -8.70
CA ARG A 125 -4.25 4.71 -9.73
C ARG A 125 -3.50 5.90 -9.12
N VAL A 126 -4.07 6.53 -8.10
CA VAL A 126 -3.42 7.65 -7.40
C VAL A 126 -2.07 7.23 -6.78
N ARG A 127 -2.02 6.04 -6.17
CA ARG A 127 -0.78 5.52 -5.56
C ARG A 127 0.31 5.25 -6.61
N LEU A 128 -0.05 4.65 -7.74
CA LEU A 128 0.89 4.37 -8.83
C LEU A 128 1.39 5.65 -9.51
N GLU A 129 0.52 6.64 -9.71
CA GLU A 129 0.91 7.94 -10.26
C GLU A 129 1.93 8.65 -9.36
N TRP A 130 1.68 8.62 -8.05
CA TRP A 130 2.62 9.15 -7.06
C TRP A 130 3.94 8.38 -7.08
N CYS A 131 3.90 7.05 -6.98
CA CYS A 131 5.09 6.19 -7.01
C CYS A 131 5.96 6.45 -8.25
N ARG A 132 5.34 6.49 -9.43
CA ARG A 132 5.99 6.82 -10.69
C ARG A 132 6.66 8.19 -10.65
N SER A 133 5.98 9.21 -10.14
CA SER A 133 6.52 10.57 -10.10
C SER A 133 7.76 10.68 -9.21
N VAL A 134 7.72 10.04 -8.04
CA VAL A 134 8.84 9.99 -7.08
C VAL A 134 10.01 9.21 -7.66
N CYS A 135 9.76 8.06 -8.29
CA CYS A 135 10.80 7.27 -8.96
C CYS A 135 11.53 8.07 -10.03
N LEU A 136 10.80 8.82 -10.87
CA LEU A 136 11.41 9.63 -11.92
C LEU A 136 12.24 10.80 -11.35
N GLU A 137 11.81 11.42 -10.26
CA GLU A 137 12.61 12.45 -9.59
C GLU A 137 13.88 11.86 -8.94
N CYS A 138 13.73 10.71 -8.30
CA CYS A 138 14.82 9.98 -7.67
C CYS A 138 15.88 9.55 -8.70
N ALA A 139 15.44 9.01 -9.85
CA ALA A 139 16.33 8.65 -10.95
C ALA A 139 17.18 9.83 -11.43
N ARG A 140 16.56 10.99 -11.71
CA ARG A 140 17.28 12.21 -12.13
C ARG A 140 18.30 12.68 -11.09
N THR A 141 17.92 12.60 -9.82
CA THR A 141 18.78 13.00 -8.70
C THR A 141 19.96 12.04 -8.50
N PHE A 142 19.77 10.75 -8.78
CA PHE A 142 20.83 9.74 -8.71
C PHE A 142 21.76 9.79 -9.93
N ASP A 143 21.29 10.11 -11.14
CA ASP A 143 22.15 10.27 -12.33
C ASP A 143 23.25 11.33 -12.13
N GLU A 144 23.01 12.24 -11.19
CA GLU A 144 23.89 13.31 -10.78
C GLU A 144 25.00 12.89 -9.78
N GLN A 145 24.96 11.64 -9.30
CA GLN A 145 25.81 11.13 -8.22
C GLN A 145 26.67 9.95 -8.68
N PRO A 146 28.01 10.02 -8.50
CA PRO A 146 28.88 8.87 -8.78
C PRO A 146 28.48 7.62 -7.98
N GLY A 147 28.45 6.45 -8.65
CA GLY A 147 28.14 5.18 -8.00
C GLY A 147 26.66 5.01 -7.65
N ALA A 148 25.76 5.78 -8.26
CA ALA A 148 24.31 5.68 -8.07
C ALA A 148 23.60 5.12 -9.32
N GLU A 149 24.34 4.64 -10.32
CA GLU A 149 23.82 4.22 -11.63
C GLU A 149 22.82 3.07 -11.50
N SER A 150 23.09 2.11 -10.60
CA SER A 150 22.20 0.98 -10.34
C SER A 150 20.89 1.40 -9.67
N ALA A 151 20.95 2.33 -8.72
CA ALA A 151 19.75 2.88 -8.07
C ALA A 151 18.92 3.73 -9.04
N ALA A 152 19.58 4.55 -9.88
CA ALA A 152 18.89 5.31 -10.92
C ALA A 152 18.20 4.40 -11.95
N ALA A 153 18.86 3.30 -12.35
CA ALA A 153 18.26 2.31 -13.23
C ALA A 153 17.05 1.62 -12.59
N ALA A 154 17.13 1.21 -11.32
CA ALA A 154 16.02 0.60 -10.60
C ALA A 154 14.81 1.55 -10.51
N CYS A 155 15.04 2.85 -10.24
CA CYS A 155 14.00 3.86 -10.25
C CYS A 155 13.30 3.98 -11.62
N ARG A 156 14.06 3.97 -12.73
CA ARG A 156 13.49 4.01 -14.08
C ARG A 156 12.66 2.76 -14.39
N THR A 157 13.19 1.58 -14.11
CA THR A 157 12.46 0.31 -14.26
C THR A 157 11.15 0.31 -13.47
N CYS A 158 11.16 0.81 -12.24
CA CYS A 158 9.95 0.91 -11.43
C CYS A 158 8.94 1.93 -11.99
N ALA A 159 9.40 3.10 -12.45
CA ALA A 159 8.54 4.08 -13.09
C ALA A 159 7.88 3.54 -14.37
N ASP A 160 8.61 2.76 -15.17
CA ASP A 160 8.10 2.11 -16.38
C ASP A 160 7.05 1.05 -16.02
N ALA A 161 7.34 0.18 -15.05
CA ALA A 161 6.40 -0.84 -14.58
C ALA A 161 5.11 -0.22 -13.98
N CYS A 162 5.23 0.87 -13.20
CA CYS A 162 4.07 1.62 -12.73
C CYS A 162 3.24 2.19 -13.89
N SER A 163 3.91 2.69 -14.93
CA SER A 163 3.26 3.24 -16.13
C SER A 163 2.57 2.14 -16.96
N GLU A 164 3.15 0.94 -17.01
CA GLU A 164 2.56 -0.25 -17.63
C GLU A 164 1.31 -0.69 -16.91
N PHE A 165 1.39 -0.86 -15.59
CA PHE A 165 0.24 -1.29 -14.81
C PHE A 165 -0.87 -0.24 -14.78
N LEU A 166 -0.55 1.07 -14.73
CA LEU A 166 -1.53 2.14 -14.90
C LEU A 166 -2.33 2.02 -16.21
N ARG A 167 -1.67 1.60 -17.31
CA ARG A 167 -2.35 1.39 -18.60
C ARG A 167 -3.25 0.16 -18.60
N SER A 168 -2.97 -0.86 -17.80
CA SER A 168 -3.85 -2.04 -17.68
C SER A 168 -5.10 -1.78 -16.83
N LEU A 169 -5.12 -0.68 -16.05
CA LEU A 169 -6.28 -0.22 -15.28
C LEU A 169 -7.26 0.67 -16.08
N ALA A 170 -6.98 0.94 -17.35
CA ALA A 170 -7.74 1.86 -18.19
C ALA A 170 -8.92 1.21 -18.93
#